data_AF-V4HY82-F1
#
_entry.id   AF-V4HY82-F1
#
_cell.length_a   1.000
_cell.length_b   1.000
_cell.length_c   1.000
_cell.angle_alpha   90.00
_cell.angle_beta   90.00
_cell.angle_gamma   90.00
#
_symmetry.space_group_name_H-M   'P 1'
#
loop_
_entity.id
_entity.type
_entity.pdbx_description
1 polymer ?
#
loop_
_entity_poly.entity_id
_entity_poly.type
_entity_poly.pdbx_seq_one_letter_code
_entity_poly.pdbx_strand_id
1 'polypeptide(L)'
;MHKQKIAVLGLIFVALMAAVTVVAHMSCIWLGEACYRAQLAPNILVESAKHGTWLAPVATVGVSLLFAICGAYALAGAGLIRRLPLTYLALMVIGILCVIRGLAGLVLSMVFIDLVTLFSVIASVIWFMCGILTCLALKWVPNIKMAPASSTST
;
A
#
# COMPACT_ATOMS: atom_id res chain seq x y z
N MET A 1 -17.89 6.93 -19.38
CA MET A 1 -18.34 7.35 -18.03
C MET A 1 -18.32 6.24 -16.98
N HIS A 2 -18.92 5.05 -17.21
CA HIS A 2 -19.01 4.00 -16.18
C HIS A 2 -17.64 3.45 -15.71
N LYS A 3 -16.72 3.17 -16.64
CA LYS A 3 -15.36 2.69 -16.35
C LYS A 3 -14.52 3.66 -15.51
N GLN A 4 -14.67 4.97 -15.76
CA GLN A 4 -13.98 6.01 -14.99
C GLN A 4 -14.49 6.08 -13.55
N LYS A 5 -15.81 6.01 -13.35
CA LYS A 5 -16.40 5.99 -12.00
C LYS A 5 -15.89 4.79 -11.20
N ILE A 6 -15.85 3.60 -11.80
CA ILE A 6 -15.31 2.38 -11.17
C ILE A 6 -13.84 2.57 -10.79
N ALA A 7 -13.01 3.13 -11.70
CA ALA A 7 -11.60 3.38 -11.42
C ALA A 7 -11.38 4.38 -10.27
N VAL A 8 -12.16 5.47 -10.23
CA VAL A 8 -12.08 6.47 -9.15
C VAL A 8 -12.51 5.86 -7.81
N LEU A 9 -13.60 5.10 -7.78
CA LEU A 9 -14.03 4.37 -6.59
C LEU A 9 -12.96 3.36 -6.13
N GLY A 10 -12.30 2.70 -7.08
CA GLY A 10 -11.17 1.81 -6.81
C GLY A 10 -10.01 2.53 -6.12
N LEU A 11 -9.62 3.72 -6.59
CA LEU A 11 -8.57 4.53 -5.96
C LEU A 11 -8.96 5.01 -4.56
N ILE A 12 -10.23 5.37 -4.34
CA ILE A 12 -10.74 5.73 -3.01
C ILE A 12 -10.65 4.51 -2.07
N PHE A 13 -11.02 3.33 -2.56
CA PHE A 13 -10.88 2.09 -1.80
C PHE A 13 -9.41 1.81 -1.44
N VAL A 14 -8.48 1.98 -2.39
CA VAL A 14 -7.04 1.86 -2.14
C VAL A 14 -6.57 2.84 -1.05
N ALA A 15 -7.03 4.09 -1.10
CA ALA A 15 -6.69 5.09 -0.09
C ALA A 15 -7.23 4.72 1.31
N LEU A 16 -8.46 4.21 1.39
CA LEU A 16 -9.06 3.74 2.64
C LEU A 16 -8.27 2.56 3.22
N MET A 17 -7.94 1.57 2.40
CA MET A 17 -7.15 0.40 2.83
C MET A 17 -5.73 0.81 3.26
N ALA A 18 -5.13 1.80 2.59
CA ALA A 18 -3.85 2.37 3.02
C ALA A 18 -3.95 3.01 4.40
N ALA A 19 -5.00 3.80 4.67
CA ALA A 19 -5.23 4.39 5.99
C ALA A 19 -5.43 3.34 7.10
N VAL A 20 -6.24 2.30 6.83
CA VAL A 20 -6.40 1.16 7.75
C VAL A 20 -5.05 0.49 8.04
N THR A 21 -4.21 0.35 7.01
CA THR A 21 -2.90 -0.29 7.14
C THR A 21 -1.91 0.56 7.95
N VAL A 22 -1.97 1.89 7.83
CA VAL A 22 -1.20 2.81 8.69
C VAL A 22 -1.56 2.59 10.16
N VAL A 23 -2.85 2.55 10.48
CA VAL A 23 -3.32 2.31 11.85
C VAL A 23 -2.89 0.93 12.35
N ALA A 24 -3.01 -0.10 11.50
CA ALA A 24 -2.61 -1.46 11.84
C ALA A 24 -1.09 -1.59 12.10
N HIS A 25 -0.24 -0.90 11.35
CA HIS A 25 1.21 -0.93 11.61
C HIS A 25 1.53 -0.14 12.88
N MET A 26 0.94 1.06 13.03
CA MET A 26 1.14 1.88 14.24
C MET A 26 0.73 1.15 15.52
N SER A 27 -0.35 0.36 15.50
CA SER A 27 -0.77 -0.41 16.66
C SER A 27 0.27 -1.46 17.09
N CYS A 28 1.15 -1.92 16.20
CA CYS A 28 2.24 -2.83 16.56
C CYS A 28 3.28 -2.23 17.51
N ILE A 29 3.38 -0.90 17.60
CA ILE A 29 4.24 -0.24 18.59
C ILE A 29 3.73 -0.53 20.02
N TRP A 30 2.40 -0.62 20.21
CA TRP A 30 1.79 -0.91 21.51
C TRP A 30 1.52 -2.41 21.75
N LEU A 31 1.12 -3.13 20.70
CA LEU A 31 0.78 -4.56 20.79
C LEU A 31 2.03 -5.47 20.76
N GLY A 32 3.19 -4.92 20.41
CA GLY A 32 4.48 -5.60 20.48
C GLY A 32 4.59 -6.78 19.50
N GLU A 33 5.37 -7.79 19.90
CA GLU A 33 5.81 -8.92 19.08
C GLU A 33 4.68 -9.59 18.28
N ALA A 34 3.56 -9.90 18.92
CA ALA A 34 2.47 -10.64 18.30
C ALA A 34 1.91 -9.90 17.06
N CYS A 35 1.86 -8.57 17.11
CA CYS A 35 1.44 -7.74 15.99
C CYS A 35 2.43 -7.79 14.83
N TYR A 36 3.73 -7.69 15.14
CA TYR A 36 4.80 -7.82 14.12
C TYR A 36 4.77 -9.19 13.44
N ARG A 37 4.59 -10.27 14.20
CA ARG A 37 4.44 -11.62 13.65
C ARG A 37 3.19 -11.75 12.78
N ALA A 38 2.05 -11.22 13.24
CA ALA A 38 0.80 -11.25 12.49
C ALA A 38 0.91 -10.52 11.14
N GLN A 39 1.76 -9.49 11.05
CA GLN A 39 2.03 -8.72 9.84
C GLN A 39 3.18 -9.28 8.97
N LEU A 40 3.66 -10.50 9.26
CA LEU A 40 4.79 -11.15 8.59
C LEU A 40 6.08 -10.30 8.64
N ALA A 41 6.30 -9.57 9.74
CA ALA A 41 7.56 -8.84 9.91
C ALA A 41 8.73 -9.84 10.02
N PRO A 42 9.89 -9.54 9.40
CA PRO A 42 11.08 -10.38 9.52
C PRO A 42 11.53 -10.53 10.99
N ASN A 43 12.14 -11.67 11.29
CA ASN A 43 12.54 -12.03 12.67
C ASN A 43 13.39 -10.95 13.36
N ILE A 44 14.21 -10.20 12.62
CA ILE A 44 15.00 -9.08 13.17
C ILE A 44 14.11 -7.99 13.81
N LEU A 45 12.94 -7.70 13.24
CA LEU A 45 11.98 -6.74 13.79
C LEU A 45 11.20 -7.33 14.97
N VAL A 46 10.88 -8.62 14.90
CA VAL A 46 10.21 -9.36 15.98
C VAL A 46 11.09 -9.40 17.22
N GLU A 47 12.37 -9.76 17.07
CA GLU A 47 13.35 -9.73 18.16
C GLU A 47 13.62 -8.30 18.64
N SER A 48 13.72 -7.33 17.72
CA SER A 48 13.85 -5.92 18.09
C SER A 48 12.70 -5.45 19.00
N ALA A 49 11.46 -5.86 18.70
CA ALA A 49 10.29 -5.56 19.51
C ALA A 49 10.31 -6.28 20.87
N LYS A 50 10.74 -7.55 20.93
CA LYS A 50 10.93 -8.28 22.20
C LYS A 50 11.95 -7.61 23.10
N HIS A 51 13.08 -7.19 22.54
CA HIS A 51 14.18 -6.55 23.27
C HIS A 51 13.94 -5.05 23.55
N GLY A 52 12.83 -4.47 23.09
CA GLY A 52 12.52 -3.05 23.31
C GLY A 52 13.48 -2.08 22.62
N THR A 53 14.09 -2.49 21.50
CA THR A 53 15.04 -1.65 20.75
C THR A 53 14.31 -0.72 19.76
N TRP A 54 15.01 0.34 19.31
CA TRP A 54 14.42 1.37 18.44
C TRP A 54 14.19 0.94 16.98
N LEU A 55 14.73 -0.21 16.55
CA LEU A 55 14.66 -0.64 15.15
C LEU A 55 13.21 -0.96 14.71
N ALA A 56 12.44 -1.69 15.52
CA ALA A 56 11.06 -2.04 15.21
C ALA A 56 10.12 -0.83 15.15
N PRO A 57 10.09 0.09 16.14
CA PRO A 57 9.29 1.30 16.06
C PRO A 57 9.64 2.19 14.87
N VAL A 58 10.93 2.39 14.56
CA VAL A 58 11.37 3.22 13.42
C VAL A 58 10.94 2.62 12.09
N ALA A 59 11.12 1.32 11.92
CA ALA A 59 10.68 0.62 10.72
C ALA A 59 9.16 0.72 10.55
N THR A 60 8.40 0.56 11.64
CA THR A 60 6.94 0.73 11.66
C THR A 60 6.52 2.13 11.24
N VAL A 61 7.18 3.17 11.76
CA VAL A 61 6.92 4.55 11.37
C VAL A 61 7.22 4.77 9.88
N GLY A 62 8.34 4.26 9.40
CA GLY A 62 8.73 4.36 7.99
C GLY A 62 7.71 3.70 7.05
N VAL A 63 7.29 2.47 7.35
CA VAL A 63 6.31 1.73 6.54
C VAL A 63 4.93 2.39 6.60
N SER A 64 4.50 2.86 7.77
CA SER A 64 3.26 3.63 7.91
C SER A 64 3.29 4.93 7.11
N LEU A 65 4.41 5.66 7.12
CA LEU A 65 4.54 6.88 6.32
C LEU A 65 4.47 6.56 4.82
N LEU A 66 5.11 5.47 4.38
CA LEU A 66 5.02 5.00 3.01
C LEU A 66 3.56 4.73 2.61
N PHE A 67 2.79 4.01 3.43
CA PHE A 67 1.36 3.77 3.15
C PHE A 67 0.53 5.05 3.17
N ALA A 68 0.80 5.99 4.07
CA ALA A 68 0.13 7.29 4.10
C ALA A 68 0.37 8.06 2.79
N ILE A 69 1.62 8.05 2.29
CA ILE A 69 1.99 8.66 1.01
C ILE A 69 1.25 7.96 -0.14
N CYS A 70 1.20 6.62 -0.15
CA CYS A 70 0.45 5.85 -1.15
C CYS A 70 -1.04 6.24 -1.16
N GLY A 71 -1.65 6.35 0.01
CA GLY A 71 -3.04 6.79 0.16
C GLY A 71 -3.25 8.21 -0.37
N ALA A 72 -2.34 9.13 -0.08
CA ALA A 72 -2.39 10.49 -0.63
C ALA A 72 -2.31 10.50 -2.16
N TYR A 73 -1.39 9.74 -2.77
CA TYR A 73 -1.32 9.63 -4.23
C TYR A 73 -2.56 8.97 -4.85
N ALA A 74 -3.17 7.99 -4.18
CA ALA A 74 -4.44 7.40 -4.60
C ALA A 74 -5.58 8.43 -4.61
N LEU A 75 -5.69 9.26 -3.57
CA LEU A 75 -6.65 10.37 -3.52
C LEU A 75 -6.36 11.44 -4.59
N ALA A 76 -5.09 11.72 -4.87
CA ALA A 76 -4.69 12.65 -5.93
C ALA A 76 -5.09 12.12 -7.32
N GLY A 77 -4.91 10.82 -7.55
CA GLY A 77 -5.35 10.14 -8.78
C GLY A 77 -6.87 10.09 -8.94
N ALA A 78 -7.60 10.00 -7.82
CA ALA A 78 -9.06 10.08 -7.77
C ALA A 78 -9.59 11.50 -8.02
N GLY A 79 -8.72 12.52 -7.94
CA GLY A 79 -9.09 13.93 -8.10
C GLY A 79 -9.74 14.54 -6.84
N LEU A 80 -9.60 13.91 -5.68
CA LEU A 80 -10.18 14.39 -4.41
C LEU A 80 -9.28 15.41 -3.70
N ILE A 81 -7.96 15.34 -3.92
CA ILE A 81 -6.99 16.31 -3.42
C ILE A 81 -6.24 16.99 -4.57
N ARG A 82 -5.53 18.08 -4.26
CA ARG A 82 -4.69 18.79 -5.25
C ARG A 82 -3.68 17.82 -5.84
N ARG A 83 -3.54 17.82 -7.18
CA ARG A 83 -2.60 16.93 -7.86
C ARG A 83 -1.19 17.13 -7.33
N LEU A 84 -0.57 16.01 -6.96
CA LEU A 84 0.85 15.97 -6.64
C LEU A 84 1.66 15.77 -7.93
N PRO A 85 2.89 16.30 -7.98
CA PRO A 85 3.80 16.00 -9.08
C PRO A 85 4.04 14.48 -9.15
N LEU A 86 4.25 13.94 -10.36
CA LEU A 86 4.53 12.52 -10.59
C LEU A 86 3.41 11.53 -10.18
N THR A 87 2.15 11.98 -10.06
CA THR A 87 1.01 11.11 -9.68
C THR A 87 0.92 9.83 -10.55
N TYR A 88 1.18 9.90 -11.86
CA TYR A 88 1.19 8.71 -12.73
C TYR A 88 2.26 7.70 -12.33
N LEU A 89 3.51 8.15 -12.15
CA LEU A 89 4.63 7.30 -11.78
C LEU A 89 4.41 6.69 -10.39
N ALA A 90 3.96 7.52 -9.44
CA ALA A 90 3.63 7.07 -8.10
C ALA A 90 2.56 5.97 -8.11
N LEU A 91 1.45 6.17 -8.82
CA LEU A 91 0.39 5.15 -8.92
C LEU A 91 0.85 3.88 -9.65
N MET A 92 1.74 4.00 -10.64
CA MET A 92 2.35 2.83 -11.29
C MET A 92 3.18 2.02 -10.29
N VAL A 93 4.05 2.68 -9.53
CA VAL A 93 4.87 2.05 -8.49
C VAL A 93 3.98 1.44 -7.40
N ILE A 94 2.95 2.16 -6.94
CA ILE A 94 2.00 1.67 -5.94
C ILE A 94 1.29 0.42 -6.45
N GLY A 95 0.78 0.44 -7.69
CA GLY A 95 0.13 -0.73 -8.29
C GLY A 95 1.04 -1.97 -8.29
N ILE A 96 2.28 -1.80 -8.73
CA ILE A 96 3.28 -2.87 -8.76
C ILE A 96 3.58 -3.37 -7.34
N LEU A 97 3.86 -2.48 -6.39
CA LEU A 97 4.16 -2.85 -5.01
C LEU A 97 3.00 -3.58 -4.33
N CYS A 98 1.75 -3.14 -4.57
CA CYS A 98 0.55 -3.79 -4.06
C CYS A 98 0.38 -5.21 -4.61
N VAL A 99 0.60 -5.40 -5.92
CA VAL A 99 0.57 -6.74 -6.54
C VAL A 99 1.67 -7.63 -5.99
N ILE A 100 2.91 -7.14 -5.93
CA ILE A 100 4.05 -7.89 -5.39
C ILE A 100 3.79 -8.26 -3.93
N ARG A 101 3.34 -7.32 -3.10
CA ARG A 101 3.03 -7.55 -1.69
C ARG A 101 1.94 -8.61 -1.52
N GLY A 102 0.84 -8.48 -2.27
CA GLY A 102 -0.26 -9.43 -2.20
C GLY A 102 0.15 -10.83 -2.66
N LEU A 103 0.93 -10.92 -3.75
CA LEU A 103 1.43 -12.20 -4.24
C LEU A 103 2.46 -12.82 -3.31
N ALA A 104 3.40 -12.04 -2.78
CA ALA A 104 4.40 -12.50 -1.83
C ALA A 104 3.73 -13.09 -0.57
N GLY A 105 2.73 -12.41 -0.02
CA GLY A 105 1.99 -12.92 1.14
C GLY A 105 1.20 -14.20 0.84
N LEU A 106 0.61 -14.32 -0.35
CA LEU A 106 -0.05 -15.56 -0.80
C LEU A 106 0.94 -16.71 -1.01
N VAL A 107 2.09 -16.46 -1.65
CA VAL A 107 3.13 -17.49 -1.82
C VAL A 107 3.69 -17.93 -0.46
N LEU A 108 3.94 -16.98 0.44
CA LEU A 108 4.40 -17.30 1.79
C LEU A 108 3.36 -18.12 2.56
N SER A 109 2.06 -17.88 2.34
CA SER A 109 0.98 -18.67 2.94
C SER A 109 0.95 -20.13 2.47
N MET A 110 1.48 -20.42 1.27
CA MET A 110 1.58 -21.79 0.76
C MET A 110 2.86 -22.50 1.25
N VAL A 111 3.94 -21.76 1.42
CA VAL A 111 5.25 -22.33 1.80
C VAL A 111 5.42 -22.43 3.32
N PHE A 112 4.91 -21.47 4.08
CA PHE A 112 5.12 -21.35 5.53
C PHE A 112 3.80 -21.17 6.30
N ILE A 113 2.90 -22.15 6.19
CA ILE A 113 1.57 -22.12 6.84
C ILE A 113 1.64 -21.75 8.33
N ASP A 114 2.66 -22.23 9.06
CA ASP A 114 2.82 -21.98 10.50
C ASP A 114 3.17 -20.52 10.85
N LEU A 115 3.69 -19.75 9.89
CA LEU A 115 4.05 -18.34 10.10
C LEU A 115 2.94 -17.38 9.64
N VAL A 116 1.97 -17.85 8.85
CA VAL A 116 0.99 -16.98 8.21
C VAL A 116 -0.34 -17.00 8.97
N THR A 117 -0.74 -15.83 9.45
CA THR A 117 -2.03 -15.66 10.14
C THR A 117 -3.16 -15.42 9.14
N LEU A 118 -4.41 -15.68 9.55
CA LEU A 118 -5.60 -15.32 8.77
C LEU A 118 -5.60 -13.82 8.40
N PHE A 119 -5.15 -12.96 9.33
CA PHE A 119 -4.99 -11.54 9.08
C PHE A 119 -4.07 -11.27 7.87
N SER A 120 -2.92 -11.95 7.81
CA SER A 120 -1.97 -11.77 6.72
C SER A 120 -2.52 -12.26 5.37
N VAL A 121 -3.25 -13.39 5.35
CA VAL A 121 -3.88 -13.89 4.12
C VAL A 121 -4.93 -12.91 3.60
N ILE A 122 -5.81 -12.43 4.49
CA ILE A 122 -6.84 -11.43 4.14
C ILE A 122 -6.19 -10.15 3.63
N ALA A 123 -5.17 -9.65 4.35
CA ALA A 123 -4.43 -8.46 3.94
C ALA A 123 -3.79 -8.66 2.55
N SER A 124 -3.22 -9.83 2.28
CA SER A 124 -2.58 -10.15 1.00
C SER A 124 -3.57 -10.12 -0.17
N VAL A 125 -4.75 -10.71 0.01
CA VAL A 125 -5.83 -10.67 -0.99
C VAL A 125 -6.31 -9.24 -1.24
N ILE A 126 -6.54 -8.47 -0.17
CA ILE A 126 -6.98 -7.06 -0.27
C ILE A 126 -5.93 -6.23 -1.02
N TRP A 127 -4.65 -6.37 -0.66
CA TRP A 127 -3.56 -5.62 -1.30
C TRP A 127 -3.35 -6.03 -2.76
N PHE A 128 -3.51 -7.32 -3.09
CA PHE A 128 -3.51 -7.78 -4.48
C PHE A 128 -4.63 -7.13 -5.30
N MET A 129 -5.85 -7.10 -4.76
CA MET A 129 -7.00 -6.44 -5.40
C MET A 129 -6.77 -4.93 -5.56
N CYS A 130 -6.20 -4.26 -4.55
CA CYS A 130 -5.80 -2.85 -4.62
C CYS A 130 -4.80 -2.59 -5.75
N GLY A 131 -3.85 -3.50 -5.96
CA GLY A 131 -2.90 -3.44 -7.07
C GLY A 131 -3.59 -3.49 -8.43
N ILE A 132 -4.51 -4.44 -8.63
CA ILE A 132 -5.30 -4.55 -9.88
C ILE A 132 -6.13 -3.29 -10.11
N LEU A 133 -6.85 -2.80 -9.08
CA LEU A 133 -7.66 -1.59 -9.17
C LEU A 133 -6.83 -0.37 -9.56
N THR A 134 -5.63 -0.24 -8.99
CA THR A 134 -4.70 0.86 -9.30
C THR A 134 -4.22 0.78 -10.76
N CYS A 135 -3.87 -0.42 -11.25
CA CYS A 135 -3.51 -0.64 -12.65
C CYS A 135 -4.65 -0.34 -13.62
N LEU A 136 -5.88 -0.72 -13.28
CA LEU A 136 -7.07 -0.37 -14.05
C LEU A 136 -7.31 1.15 -14.07
N ALA A 137 -7.08 1.82 -12.94
CA ALA A 137 -7.22 3.27 -12.84
C ALA A 137 -6.22 4.01 -13.74
N LEU A 138 -4.96 3.56 -13.81
CA LEU A 138 -3.96 4.11 -14.73
C LEU A 138 -4.38 4.00 -16.21
N LYS A 139 -5.09 2.92 -16.57
CA LYS A 139 -5.57 2.69 -17.94
C LYS A 139 -6.82 3.51 -18.26
N TRP A 140 -7.74 3.67 -17.30
CA TRP A 140 -9.09 4.20 -17.55
C TRP A 140 -9.30 5.65 -17.12
N VAL A 141 -8.41 6.23 -16.32
CA VAL A 141 -8.50 7.63 -15.90
C VAL A 141 -7.52 8.46 -16.74
N PRO A 142 -7.98 9.09 -17.85
CA PRO A 142 -7.12 9.91 -18.71
C PRO A 142 -6.52 11.11 -17.96
N ASN A 143 -7.18 11.55 -16.89
CA ASN A 143 -6.70 12.63 -16.04
C ASN A 143 -5.30 12.31 -15.48
N ILE A 144 -5.02 11.07 -15.07
CA ILE A 144 -3.74 10.70 -14.45
C ILE A 144 -2.56 10.84 -15.43
N LYS A 145 -2.77 10.63 -16.74
CA LYS A 145 -1.72 10.69 -17.77
C LYS A 145 -1.22 12.10 -18.10
N MET A 146 -1.97 13.15 -17.72
CA MET A 146 -1.52 14.52 -17.91
C MET A 146 -0.48 14.90 -16.85
N ALA A 147 0.76 14.46 -17.05
CA ALA A 147 1.92 15.25 -16.65
C ALA A 147 1.99 16.49 -17.58
N PRO A 148 2.53 17.64 -17.13
CA PRO A 148 2.68 18.78 -18.02
C PRO A 148 3.44 18.30 -19.25
N ALA A 149 2.91 18.60 -20.43
CA ALA A 149 3.73 18.60 -21.62
C ALA A 149 4.99 19.38 -21.24
N SER A 150 6.13 18.69 -21.18
CA SER A 150 7.39 19.38 -21.34
C SER A 150 7.21 20.16 -22.63
N SER A 151 7.12 21.48 -22.50
CA SER A 151 7.13 22.41 -23.60
C SER A 151 8.26 22.03 -24.53
N THR A 152 7.91 21.43 -25.67
CA THR A 152 8.74 21.45 -26.87
C THR A 152 8.81 22.90 -27.36
N SER A 153 9.89 23.26 -28.06
CA SER A 153 10.27 24.57 -28.63
C SER A 153 11.15 25.40 -27.69
N THR A 154 12.35 25.84 -28.05
CA THR A 154 13.07 25.85 -29.34
C THR A 154 14.55 26.09 -29.04
#